data_AF-A0A6I1JSZ5-F1
#
_entry.id   AF-A0A6I1JSZ5-F1
#
_cell.length_a   1.000
_cell.length_b   1.000
_cell.length_c   1.000
_cell.angle_alpha   90.00
_cell.angle_beta   90.00
_cell.angle_gamma   90.00
#
_symmetry.space_group_name_H-M   'P 1'
#
loop_
_entity.id
_entity.type
_entity.pdbx_description
1 polymer ?
#
loop_
_entity_poly.entity_id
_entity_poly.type
_entity_poly.pdbx_seq_one_letter_code
_entity_poly.pdbx_strand_id
1 'polypeptide(L)'
;VFAPAPAPPAVVPPAPAPEPVKVAPPAALTENVPPPADPYASSGRFKIEPEPQPRGVGAWFKGLFSRKSAAEKSKAAAAVARPAVDEGPPPLRIVTREGVVARSWNVQTPSDWALQDAESGRVINYLWATSTNIPWATLKGRAIVVTGEEALDVRWPNTPVLKIETLKTVDE
;
A
#
# COMPACT_ATOMS: atom_id res chain seq x y z
N VAL A 1 55.95 -45.92 49.07
CA VAL A 1 54.62 -46.25 49.63
C VAL A 1 53.66 -45.20 49.09
N PHE A 2 52.69 -45.62 48.28
CA PHE A 2 51.76 -44.76 47.52
C PHE A 2 50.84 -43.96 48.47
N ALA A 3 50.56 -42.70 48.12
CA ALA A 3 49.59 -41.85 48.80
C ALA A 3 48.16 -42.41 48.70
N PRO A 4 47.30 -42.27 49.73
CA PRO A 4 45.89 -42.61 49.61
C PRO A 4 45.18 -41.59 48.69
N ALA A 5 44.38 -42.12 47.76
CA ALA A 5 43.64 -41.38 46.74
C ALA A 5 42.59 -40.42 47.33
N PRO A 6 42.28 -39.29 46.66
CA PRO A 6 41.21 -38.39 47.08
C PRO A 6 39.83 -39.06 46.95
N ALA A 7 38.97 -38.81 47.94
CA ALA A 7 37.60 -39.30 47.99
C ALA A 7 36.77 -38.85 46.76
N PRO A 8 35.84 -39.68 46.27
CA PRO A 8 34.96 -39.29 45.17
C PRO A 8 34.00 -38.16 45.58
N PRO A 9 33.63 -37.25 44.66
CA PRO A 9 32.68 -36.18 44.96
C PRO A 9 31.29 -36.76 45.25
N ALA A 10 30.63 -36.20 46.26
CA ALA A 10 29.27 -36.55 46.63
C ALA A 10 28.30 -36.34 45.45
N VAL A 11 27.56 -37.38 45.09
CA VAL A 11 26.48 -37.31 44.11
C VAL A 11 25.33 -36.51 44.74
N VAL A 12 25.13 -35.29 44.26
CA VAL A 12 23.96 -34.47 44.61
C VAL A 12 22.73 -35.11 43.95
N PRO A 13 21.62 -35.36 44.68
CA PRO A 13 20.40 -35.87 44.06
C PRO A 13 19.83 -34.84 43.08
N PRO A 14 19.17 -35.27 41.98
CA PRO A 14 18.52 -34.35 41.06
C PRO A 14 17.41 -33.57 41.78
N ALA A 15 17.35 -32.27 41.53
CA ALA A 15 16.29 -31.39 42.03
C ALA A 15 14.90 -31.89 41.60
N PRO A 16 13.86 -31.75 42.44
CA PRO A 16 12.50 -32.11 42.07
C PRO A 16 11.98 -31.20 40.95
N ALA A 17 11.25 -31.79 40.00
CA ALA A 17 10.59 -31.11 38.90
C ALA A 17 9.61 -30.01 39.39
N PRO A 18 9.40 -28.91 38.65
CA PRO A 18 8.41 -27.90 39.02
C PRO A 18 6.99 -28.48 38.90
N GLU A 19 6.23 -28.37 39.99
CA GLU A 19 4.82 -28.72 40.05
C GLU A 19 3.99 -27.84 39.09
N PRO A 20 2.90 -28.36 38.50
CA PRO A 20 2.02 -27.56 37.64
C PRO A 20 1.31 -26.49 38.46
N VAL A 21 1.45 -25.23 38.04
CA VAL A 21 0.71 -24.10 38.61
C VAL A 21 -0.79 -24.38 38.43
N LYS A 22 -1.49 -24.64 39.55
CA LYS A 22 -2.95 -24.63 39.60
C LYS A 22 -3.43 -23.23 39.23
N VAL A 23 -4.02 -23.11 38.05
CA VAL A 23 -4.75 -21.92 37.61
C VAL A 23 -5.94 -21.73 38.55
N ALA A 24 -5.92 -20.66 39.34
CA ALA A 24 -7.10 -20.19 40.06
C ALA A 24 -8.11 -19.63 39.04
N PRO A 25 -9.43 -19.91 39.17
CA PRO A 25 -10.43 -19.29 38.32
C PRO A 25 -10.46 -17.77 38.57
N PRO A 26 -10.61 -16.92 37.52
CA PRO A 26 -10.83 -15.50 37.74
C PRO A 26 -12.18 -15.32 38.42
N ALA A 27 -12.14 -14.76 39.63
CA ALA A 27 -13.32 -14.30 40.35
C ALA A 27 -14.08 -13.31 39.47
N ALA A 28 -15.34 -13.63 39.18
CA ALA A 28 -16.28 -12.71 38.60
C ALA A 28 -16.53 -11.56 39.59
N LEU A 29 -16.06 -10.35 39.26
CA LEU A 29 -16.44 -9.11 39.94
C LEU A 29 -17.38 -8.34 38.99
N THR A 30 -18.67 -8.55 39.18
CA THR A 30 -19.72 -7.70 38.63
C THR A 30 -19.94 -6.56 39.60
N GLU A 31 -19.44 -5.35 39.33
CA GLU A 31 -20.07 -4.14 39.89
C GLU A 31 -19.69 -2.86 39.13
N ASN A 32 -20.65 -2.37 38.34
CA ASN A 32 -21.04 -0.97 38.18
C ASN A 32 -19.96 0.12 38.22
N VAL A 33 -19.42 0.48 37.05
CA VAL A 33 -18.79 1.79 36.81
C VAL A 33 -19.71 2.56 35.86
N PRO A 34 -20.21 3.76 36.23
CA PRO A 34 -21.02 4.57 35.32
C PRO A 34 -20.18 4.98 34.09
N PRO A 35 -20.79 5.11 32.90
CA PRO A 35 -20.09 5.55 31.71
C PRO A 35 -19.51 6.97 31.91
N PRO A 36 -18.30 7.26 31.42
CA PRO A 36 -17.81 8.64 31.37
C PRO A 36 -18.74 9.47 30.49
N ALA A 37 -19.15 10.63 30.97
CA ALA A 37 -20.01 11.56 30.24
C ALA A 37 -19.38 11.95 28.89
N ASP A 38 -20.15 11.83 27.81
CA ASP A 38 -19.75 12.26 26.48
C ASP A 38 -19.47 13.77 26.45
N PRO A 39 -18.27 14.24 26.06
CA PRO A 39 -18.01 15.68 25.86
C PRO A 39 -18.70 16.27 24.62
N TYR A 40 -19.53 15.49 23.91
CA TYR A 40 -20.20 15.90 22.67
C TYR A 40 -21.73 15.98 22.77
N ALA A 41 -22.30 15.80 23.96
CA ALA A 41 -23.70 16.12 24.20
C ALA A 41 -23.89 17.64 24.40
N SER A 42 -23.65 18.42 23.34
CA SER A 42 -24.15 19.80 23.24
C SER A 42 -24.92 19.99 21.94
N SER A 43 -26.23 19.98 22.11
CA SER A 43 -27.26 20.50 21.22
C SER A 43 -26.87 21.81 20.54
N GLY A 44 -27.09 21.88 19.22
CA GLY A 44 -26.97 23.11 18.44
C GLY A 44 -27.47 22.89 17.02
N ARG A 45 -28.73 23.25 16.77
CA ARG A 45 -29.43 23.12 15.50
C ARG A 45 -28.66 23.84 14.38
N PHE A 46 -28.03 23.12 13.47
CA PHE A 46 -27.72 23.67 12.14
C PHE A 46 -28.86 23.30 11.18
N LYS A 47 -29.81 24.23 11.06
CA LYS A 47 -30.66 24.32 9.88
C LYS A 47 -29.74 24.65 8.70
N ILE A 48 -29.45 23.66 7.87
CA ILE A 48 -28.85 23.89 6.55
C ILE A 48 -30.05 24.05 5.61
N GLU A 49 -30.46 25.31 5.41
CA GLU A 49 -31.41 25.65 4.36
C GLU A 49 -30.73 25.47 3.00
N PRO A 50 -31.37 24.81 2.02
CA PRO A 50 -30.82 24.67 0.68
C PRO A 50 -31.11 25.91 -0.18
N GLU A 51 -30.23 26.12 -1.17
CA GLU A 51 -30.38 26.95 -2.40
C GLU A 51 -29.65 28.32 -2.46
N PRO A 52 -29.41 28.92 -3.65
CA PRO A 52 -28.21 28.71 -4.46
C PRO A 52 -27.46 30.01 -4.83
N GLN A 53 -26.13 30.00 -4.98
CA GLN A 53 -25.49 30.78 -6.06
C GLN A 53 -24.01 30.41 -6.29
N PRO A 54 -23.63 29.83 -7.44
CA PRO A 54 -22.24 29.77 -7.85
C PRO A 54 -21.78 31.18 -8.25
N ARG A 55 -20.97 31.83 -7.40
CA ARG A 55 -20.16 32.98 -7.82
C ARG A 55 -19.07 32.49 -8.79
N GLY A 56 -19.42 32.61 -10.07
CA GLY A 56 -18.57 32.79 -11.25
C GLY A 56 -17.07 32.53 -11.11
N VAL A 57 -16.67 31.28 -11.33
CA VAL A 57 -15.33 30.90 -11.84
C VAL A 57 -15.33 30.76 -13.38
N GLY A 58 -16.29 31.41 -14.07
CA GLY A 58 -16.53 31.31 -15.51
C GLY A 58 -16.05 32.49 -16.36
N ALA A 59 -15.31 33.45 -15.80
CA ALA A 59 -14.97 34.70 -16.50
C ALA A 59 -13.54 34.74 -17.12
N TRP A 60 -12.64 33.80 -16.80
CA TRP A 60 -11.27 33.83 -17.33
C TRP A 60 -11.07 33.01 -18.62
N PHE A 61 -11.92 32.00 -18.89
CA PHE A 61 -11.77 31.15 -20.08
C PHE A 61 -12.59 31.59 -21.31
N LYS A 62 -13.39 32.66 -21.20
CA LYS A 62 -14.28 33.10 -22.29
C LYS A 62 -13.60 34.03 -23.32
N GLY A 63 -12.37 34.47 -23.06
CA GLY A 63 -11.63 35.41 -23.91
C GLY A 63 -10.72 34.79 -24.97
N LEU A 64 -10.39 33.50 -24.89
CA LEU A 64 -9.33 32.90 -25.71
C LEU A 64 -9.79 32.06 -26.91
N PHE A 65 -11.09 31.75 -27.03
CA PHE A 65 -11.60 30.85 -28.08
C PHE A 65 -12.70 31.46 -28.97
N SER A 66 -12.92 32.78 -28.90
CA SER A 66 -14.03 33.43 -29.63
C SER A 66 -13.59 34.28 -30.84
N ARG A 67 -12.56 33.86 -31.59
CA ARG A 67 -12.25 34.42 -32.92
C ARG A 67 -11.61 33.42 -33.88
N LYS A 68 -12.31 32.32 -34.20
CA LYS A 68 -12.27 31.67 -35.52
C LYS A 68 -13.08 30.38 -35.48
N SER A 69 -14.35 30.47 -35.84
CA SER A 69 -14.97 29.44 -36.69
C SER A 69 -16.34 29.94 -37.14
N ALA A 70 -16.31 30.77 -38.18
CA ALA A 70 -17.45 31.04 -39.03
C ALA A 70 -17.07 30.56 -40.43
N ALA A 71 -17.41 29.30 -40.70
CA ALA A 71 -17.47 28.58 -41.98
C ALA A 71 -17.39 27.10 -41.59
N GLU A 72 -18.27 26.18 -41.95
CA GLU A 72 -19.33 26.20 -42.94
C GLU A 72 -20.19 24.95 -42.66
N LYS A 73 -21.49 25.06 -42.88
CA LYS A 73 -22.38 23.91 -42.97
C LYS A 73 -21.90 23.02 -44.13
N SER A 74 -21.77 21.72 -43.93
CA SER A 74 -22.45 20.79 -44.84
C SER A 74 -22.69 19.43 -44.23
N LYS A 75 -23.85 18.90 -44.61
CA LYS A 75 -24.55 17.71 -44.15
C LYS A 75 -24.23 16.58 -45.14
N ALA A 76 -23.64 15.49 -44.67
CA ALA A 76 -23.66 14.17 -45.30
C ALA A 76 -23.16 13.16 -44.25
N ALA A 77 -24.02 12.43 -43.56
CA ALA A 77 -24.48 11.11 -43.99
C ALA A 77 -23.32 10.18 -44.36
N ALA A 78 -22.79 9.45 -43.38
CA ALA A 78 -22.40 8.04 -43.53
C ALA A 78 -21.95 7.51 -42.16
N ALA A 79 -22.55 6.39 -41.78
CA ALA A 79 -22.28 5.59 -40.60
C ALA A 79 -20.80 5.53 -40.19
N VAL A 80 -20.46 6.21 -39.09
CA VAL A 80 -19.26 5.84 -38.34
C VAL A 80 -19.70 4.80 -37.33
N ALA A 81 -19.49 3.54 -37.70
CA ALA A 81 -19.48 2.45 -36.74
C ALA A 81 -18.65 2.90 -35.55
N ARG A 82 -19.25 2.97 -34.36
CA ARG A 82 -18.47 3.04 -33.12
C ARG A 82 -17.56 1.82 -33.18
N PRO A 83 -16.23 1.95 -33.15
CA PRO A 83 -15.43 0.79 -32.83
C PRO A 83 -15.92 0.40 -31.44
N ALA A 84 -16.51 -0.80 -31.35
CA ALA A 84 -16.64 -1.46 -30.07
C ALA A 84 -15.23 -1.38 -29.48
N VAL A 85 -15.09 -0.64 -28.39
CA VAL A 85 -13.89 -0.71 -27.58
C VAL A 85 -13.82 -2.18 -27.22
N ASP A 86 -12.84 -2.87 -27.81
CA ASP A 86 -12.45 -4.20 -27.37
C ASP A 86 -12.14 -4.04 -25.88
N GLU A 87 -13.15 -4.33 -25.04
CA GLU A 87 -13.03 -4.52 -23.60
C GLU A 87 -12.30 -5.84 -23.35
N GLY A 88 -11.18 -6.01 -24.04
CA GLY A 88 -10.16 -6.98 -23.69
C GLY A 88 -9.44 -6.49 -22.44
N PRO A 89 -8.90 -7.42 -21.62
CA PRO A 89 -8.05 -7.04 -20.50
C PRO A 89 -6.99 -6.04 -20.98
N PRO A 90 -6.68 -4.98 -20.19
CA PRO A 90 -5.66 -4.02 -20.58
C PRO A 90 -4.37 -4.76 -20.98
N PRO A 91 -3.76 -4.40 -22.12
CA PRO A 91 -2.62 -5.13 -22.65
C PRO A 91 -1.50 -5.15 -21.61
N LEU A 92 -1.01 -6.35 -21.28
CA LEU A 92 0.12 -6.55 -20.37
C LEU A 92 1.37 -5.90 -20.98
N ARG A 93 1.96 -4.92 -20.29
CA ARG A 93 3.13 -4.19 -20.80
C ARG A 93 4.37 -4.75 -20.12
N ILE A 94 5.30 -5.35 -20.87
CA ILE A 94 6.59 -5.75 -20.30
C ILE A 94 7.49 -4.52 -20.29
N VAL A 95 7.92 -4.10 -19.11
CA VAL A 95 8.68 -2.86 -18.91
C VAL A 95 9.92 -3.12 -18.08
N THR A 96 11.00 -2.44 -18.44
CA THR A 96 12.21 -2.34 -17.63
C THR A 96 12.26 -0.96 -16.99
N ARG A 97 12.34 -0.91 -15.66
CA ARG A 97 12.40 0.32 -14.87
C ARG A 97 13.62 0.29 -13.96
N GLU A 98 14.24 1.44 -13.82
CA GLU A 98 15.30 1.67 -12.84
C GLU A 98 14.74 2.53 -11.71
N GLY A 99 15.20 2.27 -10.49
CA GLY A 99 14.87 3.11 -9.36
C GLY A 99 15.36 2.53 -8.05
N VAL A 100 15.06 3.23 -6.96
CA VAL A 100 15.43 2.86 -5.61
C VAL A 100 14.31 2.06 -4.95
N VAL A 101 14.64 0.95 -4.30
CA VAL A 101 13.65 0.17 -3.55
C VAL A 101 13.25 0.92 -2.28
N ALA A 102 11.96 1.18 -2.14
CA ALA A 102 11.38 1.76 -0.95
C ALA A 102 10.28 0.88 -0.36
N ARG A 103 10.08 1.01 0.95
CA ARG A 103 8.96 0.37 1.64
C ARG A 103 7.76 1.32 1.65
N SER A 104 6.61 0.83 1.21
CA SER A 104 5.32 1.48 1.39
C SER A 104 4.79 1.24 2.79
N TRP A 105 4.22 2.27 3.41
CA TRP A 105 3.59 2.21 4.74
C TRP A 105 2.07 2.40 4.69
N ASN A 106 1.51 2.56 3.50
CA ASN A 106 0.09 2.82 3.34
C ASN A 106 -0.67 1.49 3.19
N VAL A 107 -1.65 1.27 4.06
CA VAL A 107 -2.49 0.04 4.06
C VAL A 107 -3.27 -0.11 2.75
N GLN A 108 -3.52 0.99 2.04
CA GLN A 108 -4.21 0.99 0.74
C GLN A 108 -3.26 0.75 -0.43
N THR A 109 -1.98 0.43 -0.23
CA THR A 109 -1.10 0.14 -1.37
C THR A 109 -1.18 -1.31 -1.80
N PRO A 110 -1.03 -1.60 -3.10
CA PRO A 110 -1.10 -2.97 -3.62
C PRO A 110 -0.01 -3.88 -3.05
N SER A 111 1.14 -3.29 -2.69
CA SER A 111 2.31 -4.00 -2.18
C SER A 111 3.04 -3.17 -1.12
N ASP A 112 3.73 -3.85 -0.23
CA ASP A 112 4.62 -3.27 0.78
C ASP A 112 5.89 -2.66 0.16
N TRP A 113 6.21 -2.97 -1.09
CA TRP A 113 7.42 -2.53 -1.76
C TRP A 113 7.08 -1.70 -2.99
N ALA A 114 7.86 -0.64 -3.20
CA ALA A 114 7.70 0.29 -4.30
C ALA A 114 9.06 0.64 -4.90
N LEU A 115 9.07 0.85 -6.21
CA LEU A 115 10.18 1.42 -6.93
C LEU A 115 10.00 2.94 -6.92
N GLN A 116 10.94 3.64 -6.31
CA GLN A 116 10.99 5.10 -6.32
C GLN A 116 12.00 5.59 -7.35
N ASP A 117 11.69 6.70 -7.98
CA ASP A 117 12.63 7.41 -8.83
C ASP A 117 13.79 7.94 -7.99
N ALA A 118 15.02 7.73 -8.46
CA ALA A 118 16.23 8.10 -7.72
C ALA A 118 16.39 9.62 -7.59
N GLU A 119 15.89 10.38 -8.56
CA GLU A 119 16.00 11.85 -8.57
C GLU A 119 14.84 12.53 -7.83
N SER A 120 13.60 12.16 -8.15
CA SER A 120 12.40 12.81 -7.61
C SER A 120 11.87 12.19 -6.32
N GLY A 121 12.32 10.98 -5.95
CA GLY A 121 11.82 10.21 -4.81
C GLY A 121 10.35 9.77 -4.93
N ARG A 122 9.73 9.99 -6.10
CA ARG A 122 8.34 9.62 -6.34
C ARG A 122 8.22 8.13 -6.62
N VAL A 123 7.14 7.52 -6.15
CA VAL A 123 6.81 6.13 -6.49
C VAL A 123 6.49 6.04 -7.98
N ILE A 124 7.26 5.24 -8.70
CA ILE A 124 7.05 4.92 -10.11
C ILE A 124 6.06 3.75 -10.21
N ASN A 125 6.36 2.64 -9.52
CA ASN A 125 5.57 1.41 -9.55
C ASN A 125 5.58 0.74 -8.18
N TYR A 126 4.49 0.06 -7.83
CA TYR A 126 4.51 -0.90 -6.72
C TYR A 126 5.09 -2.22 -7.19
N LEU A 127 6.00 -2.79 -6.41
CA LEU A 127 6.73 -3.99 -6.75
C LEU A 127 5.98 -5.20 -6.22
N TRP A 128 5.56 -6.09 -7.10
CA TRP A 128 4.96 -7.35 -6.72
C TRP A 128 5.84 -8.51 -7.18
N ALA A 129 6.19 -9.40 -6.26
CA ALA A 129 6.95 -10.60 -6.57
C ALA A 129 6.09 -11.83 -6.26
N THR A 130 6.07 -12.77 -7.20
CA THR A 130 5.43 -14.08 -6.99
C THR A 130 6.26 -14.99 -6.09
N SER A 131 7.58 -14.76 -5.99
CA SER A 131 8.48 -15.50 -5.11
C SER A 131 8.77 -14.74 -3.82
N THR A 132 8.67 -15.43 -2.68
CA THR A 132 8.97 -14.87 -1.36
C THR A 132 10.48 -14.74 -1.10
N ASN A 133 11.33 -15.29 -1.98
CA ASN A 133 12.78 -15.38 -1.73
C ASN A 133 13.57 -14.11 -2.11
N ILE A 134 12.91 -12.99 -2.36
CA ILE A 134 13.60 -11.72 -2.64
C ILE A 134 14.03 -11.09 -1.31
N PRO A 135 15.34 -10.81 -1.10
CA PRO A 135 15.84 -10.21 0.14
C PRO A 135 15.55 -8.70 0.19
N TRP A 136 14.28 -8.33 0.28
CA TRP A 136 13.82 -6.94 0.24
C TRP A 136 14.46 -6.04 1.29
N ALA A 137 14.73 -6.57 2.49
CA ALA A 137 15.39 -5.83 3.55
C ALA A 137 16.80 -5.36 3.16
N THR A 138 17.52 -6.18 2.39
CA THR A 138 18.87 -5.88 1.90
C THR A 138 18.85 -4.94 0.69
N LEU A 139 17.80 -5.05 -0.15
CA LEU A 139 17.61 -4.23 -1.34
C LEU A 139 17.03 -2.84 -1.03
N LYS A 140 16.34 -2.68 0.10
CA LYS A 140 15.77 -1.41 0.53
C LYS A 140 16.83 -0.30 0.52
N GLY A 141 16.56 0.78 -0.20
CA GLY A 141 17.46 1.92 -0.36
C GLY A 141 18.54 1.75 -1.44
N ARG A 142 18.59 0.60 -2.13
CA ARG A 142 19.51 0.38 -3.26
C ARG A 142 18.84 0.69 -4.59
N ALA A 143 19.65 1.12 -5.55
CA ALA A 143 19.24 1.27 -6.94
C ALA A 143 19.20 -0.11 -7.61
N ILE A 144 18.06 -0.43 -8.21
CA ILE A 144 17.82 -1.69 -8.91
C ILE A 144 17.20 -1.44 -10.28
N VAL A 145 17.45 -2.37 -11.19
CA VAL A 145 16.78 -2.47 -12.48
C VAL A 145 15.82 -3.67 -12.40
N VAL A 146 14.53 -3.38 -12.59
CA VAL A 146 13.45 -4.36 -12.54
C VAL A 146 12.85 -4.49 -13.93
N THR A 147 12.73 -5.73 -14.40
CA THR A 147 12.01 -6.05 -15.63
C THR A 147 10.85 -6.96 -15.29
N GLY A 148 9.68 -6.67 -15.86
CA GLY A 148 8.54 -7.57 -15.81
C GLY A 148 7.25 -6.94 -16.30
N GLU A 149 6.13 -7.57 -15.94
CA GLU A 149 4.79 -7.20 -16.39
C GLU A 149 4.27 -6.01 -15.58
N GLU A 150 4.12 -4.85 -16.21
CA GLU A 150 3.44 -3.67 -15.70
C GLU A 150 1.94 -3.79 -15.98
N ALA A 151 1.15 -3.74 -14.90
CA ALA A 151 -0.30 -3.73 -14.93
C ALA A 151 -0.85 -2.65 -14.01
N LEU A 152 -2.10 -2.26 -14.20
CA LEU A 152 -2.81 -1.38 -13.26
C LEU A 152 -3.56 -2.25 -12.26
N ASP A 153 -3.55 -1.86 -10.98
CA ASP A 153 -4.29 -2.59 -9.96
C ASP A 153 -5.81 -2.48 -10.20
N VAL A 154 -6.53 -3.60 -10.03
CA VAL A 154 -7.99 -3.65 -10.27
C VAL A 154 -8.76 -2.77 -9.29
N ARG A 155 -8.27 -2.63 -8.06
CA ARG A 155 -8.88 -1.77 -7.02
C ARG A 155 -8.53 -0.30 -7.24
N TRP A 156 -7.40 -0.02 -7.88
CA TRP A 156 -6.88 1.33 -8.11
C TRP A 156 -6.34 1.51 -9.54
N PRO A 157 -7.19 1.97 -10.49
CA PRO A 157 -6.83 2.04 -11.91
C PRO A 157 -5.72 3.05 -12.23
N ASN A 158 -5.34 3.93 -11.29
CA ASN A 158 -4.22 4.86 -11.44
C ASN A 158 -2.95 4.40 -10.71
N THR A 159 -2.95 3.17 -10.18
CA THR A 159 -1.82 2.64 -9.41
C THR A 159 -1.12 1.56 -10.23
N PRO A 160 0.07 1.87 -10.77
CA PRO A 160 0.81 0.90 -11.55
C PRO A 160 1.55 -0.08 -10.64
N VAL A 161 1.36 -1.36 -10.93
CA VAL A 161 1.98 -2.50 -10.24
C VAL A 161 2.88 -3.20 -11.25
N LEU A 162 4.12 -3.43 -10.87
CA LEU A 162 5.12 -4.13 -11.66
C LEU A 162 5.36 -5.50 -11.03
N LYS A 163 4.91 -6.53 -11.74
CA LYS A 163 5.18 -7.92 -11.39
C LYS A 163 6.59 -8.26 -11.86
N ILE A 164 7.45 -8.59 -10.91
CA ILE A 164 8.88 -8.79 -11.17
C ILE A 164 9.12 -10.14 -11.81
N GLU A 165 9.80 -10.12 -12.97
CA GLU A 165 10.35 -11.32 -13.59
C GLU A 165 11.87 -11.38 -13.36
N THR A 166 12.56 -10.26 -13.58
CA THR A 166 14.00 -10.14 -13.39
C THR A 166 14.31 -8.92 -12.53
N LEU A 167 15.25 -9.09 -11.60
CA LEU A 167 15.76 -8.04 -10.74
C LEU A 167 17.28 -8.05 -10.79
N LYS A 168 17.88 -6.89 -11.03
CA LYS A 168 19.33 -6.67 -11.02
C LYS A 168 19.65 -5.49 -10.13
N THR A 169 20.75 -5.56 -9.40
CA THR A 169 21.25 -4.40 -8.62
C THR A 169 22.19 -3.60 -9.52
N VAL A 170 22.17 -2.27 -9.43
CA VAL A 170 23.05 -1.42 -10.25
C VAL A 170 24.50 -1.44 -9.74
N ASP A 171 24.69 -1.75 -8.45
CA ASP A 171 26.00 -1.77 -7.77
C ASP A 171 26.83 -3.07 -7.97
N GLU A 172 26.50 -3.90 -8.97
CA GLU A 172 27.22 -5.17 -9.27
C GLU A 172 28.12 -5.07 -10.50
#